data_AF-A0A7W1MZQ9-F1
#
_entry.id   AF-A0A7W1MZQ9-F1
#
_cell.length_a   1.000
_cell.length_b   1.000
_cell.length_c   1.000
_cell.angle_alpha   90.00
_cell.angle_beta   90.00
_cell.angle_gamma   90.00
#
_symmetry.space_group_name_H-M   'P 1'
#
loop_
_entity.id
_entity.type
_entity.pdbx_description
1 polymer ?
#
loop_
_entity_poly.entity_id
_entity_poly.type
_entity_poly.pdbx_seq_one_letter_code
_entity_poly.pdbx_strand_id
1 'polypeptide(L)'
;MAKFLLRRLASSIVLVAIAASLAYVLAAASLSPRSNFEGRNPPPPAAVVERELEARNLNDRTPIIERYGAWATGLVRLDFG
;
A
#
# COMPACT_ATOMS: atom_id res chain seq x y z
N MET A 1 35.22 8.68 -7.12
CA MET A 1 34.09 9.56 -6.74
C MET A 1 32.73 8.93 -7.08
N ALA A 2 32.42 8.62 -8.34
CA ALA A 2 31.11 8.11 -8.77
C ALA A 2 30.63 6.84 -8.03
N LYS A 3 31.50 5.85 -7.81
CA LYS A 3 31.17 4.61 -7.06
C LYS A 3 30.74 4.88 -5.61
N PHE A 4 31.34 5.87 -4.96
CA PHE A 4 31.00 6.26 -3.59
C PHE A 4 29.63 6.94 -3.53
N LEU A 5 29.35 7.87 -4.46
CA LEU A 5 28.03 8.49 -4.58
C LEU A 5 26.94 7.44 -4.88
N LEU A 6 27.20 6.51 -5.80
CA LEU A 6 26.26 5.45 -6.15
C LEU A 6 25.93 4.56 -4.94
N ARG A 7 26.95 4.17 -4.16
CA ARG A 7 26.75 3.38 -2.93
C ARG A 7 25.91 4.14 -1.90
N ARG A 8 26.19 5.44 -1.71
CA ARG A 8 25.42 6.28 -0.80
C ARG A 8 23.97 6.39 -1.24
N LEU A 9 23.71 6.61 -2.53
CA LEU A 9 22.36 6.68 -3.09
C LEU A 9 21.61 5.37 -2.88
N ALA A 10 22.24 4.23 -3.16
CA ALA A 10 21.65 2.91 -2.96
C ALA A 10 21.28 2.67 -1.49
N SER A 11 22.17 3.01 -0.54
CA SER A 11 21.86 2.90 0.88
C SER A 11 20.68 3.78 1.30
N SER A 12 20.58 5.01 0.77
CA SER A 12 19.43 5.89 1.02
C SER A 12 18.14 5.32 0.44
N ILE A 13 18.16 4.77 -0.78
CA ILE A 13 16.98 4.14 -1.39
C ILE A 13 16.52 2.94 -0.56
N VAL A 14 17.45 2.11 -0.07
CA VAL A 14 17.12 0.97 0.80
C VAL A 14 16.44 1.43 2.09
N LEU A 15 16.97 2.49 2.73
CA LEU A 15 16.34 3.05 3.93
C LEU A 15 14.95 3.60 3.66
N VAL A 16 14.75 4.31 2.54
CA VAL A 16 13.44 4.82 2.12
C VAL A 16 12.46 3.69 1.85
N ALA A 17 12.91 2.63 1.16
CA ALA A 17 12.08 1.45 0.90
C ALA A 17 11.63 0.80 2.22
N ILE A 18 12.55 0.57 3.16
CA ILE A 18 12.23 -0.01 4.47
C ILE A 18 11.24 0.88 5.24
N ALA A 19 11.49 2.19 5.28
CA ALA A 19 10.61 3.14 5.95
C ALA A 19 9.19 3.14 5.32
N ALA A 20 9.10 3.09 4.00
CA ALA A 20 7.83 3.03 3.29
C ALA A 20 7.09 1.70 3.52
N SER A 21 7.80 0.56 3.55
CA SER A 21 7.22 -0.74 3.91
C SER A 21 6.66 -0.73 5.33
N LEU A 22 7.40 -0.17 6.29
CA LEU A 22 6.94 -0.05 7.68
C LEU A 22 5.72 0.87 7.78
N ALA A 23 5.71 2.00 7.09
CA ALA A 23 4.56 2.89 7.02
C ALA A 23 3.34 2.20 6.39
N TYR A 24 3.53 1.41 5.33
CA TYR A 24 2.46 0.63 4.70
C TYR A 24 1.84 -0.38 5.66
N VAL A 25 2.66 -1.17 6.36
CA VAL A 25 2.19 -2.16 7.35
C VAL A 25 1.48 -1.46 8.51
N LEU A 26 2.03 -0.35 9.00
CA LEU A 26 1.42 0.44 10.06
C LEU A 26 0.06 1.00 9.65
N ALA A 27 -0.05 1.54 8.42
CA ALA A 27 -1.32 2.02 7.87
C ALA A 27 -2.33 0.89 7.71
N ALA A 28 -1.91 -0.26 7.15
CA ALA A 28 -2.78 -1.42 7.00
C ALA A 28 -3.27 -2.00 8.35
N ALA A 29 -2.47 -1.90 9.40
CA ALA A 29 -2.86 -2.35 10.75
C ALA A 29 -3.73 -1.34 11.52
N SER A 30 -3.57 -0.04 11.25
CA SER A 30 -4.23 1.03 12.01
C SER A 30 -5.49 1.58 11.34
N LEU A 31 -5.58 1.56 10.00
CA LEU A 31 -6.75 2.00 9.26
C LEU A 31 -7.68 0.81 8.95
N SER A 32 -8.97 0.97 9.27
CA SER A 32 -10.03 0.08 8.83
C SER A 32 -10.77 0.72 7.65
N PRO A 33 -10.39 0.46 6.38
CA PRO A 33 -10.97 1.15 5.23
C PRO A 33 -12.48 0.89 5.06
N ARG A 34 -12.96 -0.23 5.62
CA ARG A 34 -14.38 -0.61 5.71
C ARG A 34 -15.24 0.33 6.56
N SER A 35 -14.66 0.98 7.58
CA SER A 35 -15.38 1.92 8.44
C SER A 35 -15.99 3.11 7.65
N ASN A 36 -15.40 3.47 6.51
CA ASN A 36 -15.94 4.50 5.61
C ASN A 36 -17.30 4.13 4.98
N PHE A 37 -17.67 2.86 4.98
CA PHE A 37 -18.93 2.38 4.39
C PHE A 37 -20.00 2.06 5.44
N GLU A 38 -19.62 1.91 6.71
CA GLU A 38 -20.53 1.55 7.81
C GLU A 38 -21.56 2.64 8.14
N GLY A 39 -21.23 3.92 7.92
CA GLY A 39 -22.12 5.06 8.17
C GLY A 39 -23.08 5.42 7.02
N ARG A 40 -23.05 4.69 5.89
CA ARG A 40 -23.88 5.01 4.72
C ARG A 40 -25.27 4.41 4.84
N ASN A 41 -26.30 5.21 4.51
CA ASN A 41 -27.69 4.76 4.52
C ASN A 41 -28.36 5.09 3.17
N PRO A 42 -28.80 4.09 2.37
CA PRO A 42 -28.76 2.64 2.66
C PRO A 42 -27.33 2.07 2.65
N PRO A 43 -27.06 1.00 3.44
CA PRO A 43 -25.75 0.36 3.47
C PRO A 43 -25.41 -0.22 2.09
N PRO A 44 -24.23 0.11 1.52
CA PRO A 44 -23.82 -0.43 0.23
C PRO A 44 -23.63 -1.95 0.31
N PRO A 45 -23.97 -2.72 -0.74
CA PRO A 45 -23.79 -4.17 -0.75
C PRO A 45 -22.33 -4.55 -0.51
N ALA A 46 -22.07 -5.59 0.29
CA ALA A 46 -20.72 -6.04 0.63
C ALA A 46 -19.86 -6.36 -0.61
N ALA A 47 -20.47 -6.86 -1.69
CA ALA A 47 -19.78 -7.12 -2.96
C ALA A 47 -19.26 -5.84 -3.64
N VAL A 48 -19.96 -4.71 -3.47
CA VAL A 48 -19.54 -3.41 -4.01
C VAL A 48 -18.40 -2.84 -3.18
N VAL A 49 -18.51 -2.91 -1.85
CA VAL A 49 -17.45 -2.50 -0.91
C VAL A 49 -16.17 -3.30 -1.18
N GLU A 50 -16.29 -4.61 -1.36
CA GLU A 50 -15.14 -5.47 -1.64
C GLU A 50 -14.45 -5.12 -2.95
N ARG A 51 -15.21 -4.90 -4.04
CA ARG A 51 -14.62 -4.48 -5.32
C ARG A 51 -13.93 -3.12 -5.25
N GLU A 52 -14.52 -2.15 -4.54
CA GLU A 52 -13.91 -0.83 -4.35
C GLU A 52 -12.61 -0.93 -3.54
N LEU A 53 -12.61 -1.73 -2.48
CA LEU A 53 -11.42 -1.97 -1.67
C LEU A 53 -10.35 -2.74 -2.47
N GLU A 54 -10.74 -3.71 -3.28
CA GLU A 54 -9.84 -4.46 -4.14
C GLU A 54 -9.22 -3.59 -5.24
N ALA A 55 -10.02 -2.74 -5.89
CA ALA A 55 -9.55 -1.80 -6.90
C ALA A 55 -8.52 -0.79 -6.35
N ARG A 56 -8.61 -0.45 -5.06
CA ARG A 56 -7.65 0.44 -4.38
C ARG A 56 -6.53 -0.30 -3.66
N ASN A 57 -6.44 -1.63 -3.81
CA ASN A 57 -5.47 -2.46 -3.09
C ASN A 57 -5.55 -2.30 -1.54
N LEU A 58 -6.76 -2.04 -1.04
CA LEU A 58 -7.14 -1.84 0.37
C LEU A 58 -7.97 -3.01 0.92
N ASN A 59 -8.11 -4.11 0.18
CA ASN A 59 -8.94 -5.23 0.61
C ASN A 59 -8.28 -6.00 1.76
N ASP A 60 -8.95 -6.07 2.90
CA ASP A 60 -8.45 -6.79 4.08
C ASP A 60 -8.48 -8.31 3.93
N ARG A 61 -9.22 -8.83 2.94
CA ARG A 61 -9.28 -10.27 2.61
C ARG A 61 -8.13 -10.73 1.74
N THR A 62 -7.44 -9.82 1.06
CA THR A 62 -6.28 -10.14 0.23
C THR A 62 -5.04 -10.22 1.13
N PRO A 63 -4.21 -11.29 1.03
CA PRO A 63 -2.98 -11.40 1.80
C PRO A 63 -2.11 -10.15 1.68
N ILE A 64 -1.55 -9.68 2.80
CA ILE A 64 -0.70 -8.47 2.84
C ILE A 64 0.48 -8.56 1.86
N ILE A 65 1.03 -9.77 1.64
CA ILE A 65 2.15 -10.00 0.73
C ILE A 65 1.74 -9.69 -0.73
N GLU A 66 0.57 -10.13 -1.16
CA GLU A 66 0.05 -9.86 -2.50
C GLU A 66 -0.22 -8.37 -2.69
N ARG A 67 -0.85 -7.72 -1.71
CA ARG A 67 -1.11 -6.28 -1.74
C ARG A 67 0.17 -5.46 -1.77
N TYR A 68 1.14 -5.82 -0.93
CA TYR A 68 2.45 -5.18 -0.91
C TYR A 68 3.18 -5.36 -2.24
N GLY A 69 3.10 -6.55 -2.84
CA GLY A 69 3.64 -6.82 -4.18
C GLY A 69 3.05 -5.89 -5.23
N ALA A 70 1.73 -5.75 -5.29
CA ALA A 70 1.05 -4.87 -6.24
C ALA A 70 1.45 -3.39 -6.07
N TRP A 71 1.50 -2.90 -4.83
CA TRP A 71 1.95 -1.54 -4.53
C TRP A 71 3.45 -1.33 -4.85
N ALA A 72 4.30 -2.30 -4.51
CA ALA A 72 5.73 -2.23 -4.79
C ALA A 72 6.03 -2.27 -6.30
N THR A 73 5.26 -3.03 -7.09
CA THR A 73 5.36 -2.97 -8.56
C THR A 73 4.97 -1.60 -9.11
N GLY A 74 4.04 -0.91 -8.46
CA GLY A 74 3.66 0.46 -8.81
C GLY A 74 4.80 1.45 -8.62
N LEU A 75 5.45 1.40 -7.45
CA LEU A 75 6.64 2.20 -7.16
C LEU A 75 7.77 2.02 -8.19
N VAL A 76 8.00 0.79 -8.65
CA VAL A 76 9.00 0.50 -9.69
C VAL A 76 8.58 1.08 -11.05
N ARG A 77 7.27 1.13 -11.33
CA ARG A 77 6.70 1.78 -12.52
C ARG A 77 6.57 3.30 -12.37
N LEU A 78 6.97 3.87 -11.23
CA LEU A 78 6.74 5.28 -10.86
C LEU A 78 5.26 5.65 -10.85
N ASP A 79 4.37 4.67 -10.73
CA ASP A 79 2.99 4.92 -10.33
C ASP A 79 2.98 4.96 -8.78
N PHE A 80 2.48 6.07 -8.22
CA PHE A 80 2.41 6.26 -6.78
C PHE A 80 1.02 5.91 -6.24
N GLY A 81 0.24 5.14 -7.00
CA GLY A 81 -1.21 4.97 -6.85
C GLY A 81 -1.99 5.95 -7.71
#